data_AF-A0A7V2SHY7-F1
#
_entry.id   AF-A0A7V2SHY7-F1
#
_cell.length_a   1.000
_cell.length_b   1.000
_cell.length_c   1.000
_cell.angle_alpha   90.00
_cell.angle_beta   90.00
_cell.angle_gamma   90.00
#
_symmetry.space_group_name_H-M   'P 1'
#
loop_
_entity.id
_entity.type
_entity.pdbx_description
1 polymer ?
#
loop_
_entity_poly.entity_id
_entity_poly.type
_entity_poly.pdbx_seq_one_letter_code
_entity_poly.pdbx_strand_id
1 'polypeptide(L)'
;MSVAVLFGLFALLLLIGTPIAVALGASTFLTLVLYTPISPVEISSMIFEKVEGYSLMAIPMFILAGSLLSKGSSAHRIIEFAKSMVGHLPGGLPMSAIFASIIFAAVSGSSPATVVAIGSIMFAAIEQAGYPKRYAIGTVATAGSLGILIPPSIVMIVYGVTAEQSIGKLFMAGIVPGILIGSMMMAVTYIGARRLGFKRTDPQPWSVRLRKMREAAWALMTILIVIGGIYGGIFTPTEAAAVAAVWAFFVSMFIYRDIGWAEIPRVFLDAAKTSAMIMFIIANAMLFAHFLTLENVPRMLTEWLISIHVGPLMFLLFVNILLFFA
;
A
#
# COMPACT_ATOMS: atom_id res chain seq x y z
N MET A 1 1.65 19.50 -29.38
CA MET A 1 2.35 18.46 -30.16
C MET A 1 3.18 17.58 -29.22
N SER A 2 4.05 18.18 -28.43
CA SER A 2 4.64 17.67 -27.18
C SER A 2 3.76 16.69 -26.40
N VAL A 3 2.56 17.12 -25.96
CA VAL A 3 1.62 16.29 -25.17
C VAL A 3 1.17 15.03 -25.92
N ALA A 4 0.88 15.13 -27.23
CA ALA A 4 0.46 13.98 -28.03
C ALA A 4 1.61 12.98 -28.21
N VAL A 5 2.84 13.45 -28.37
CA VAL A 5 4.02 12.59 -28.45
C VAL A 5 4.29 11.90 -27.12
N LEU A 6 4.19 12.61 -26.00
CA LEU A 6 4.31 12.03 -24.66
C LEU A 6 3.34 10.85 -24.48
N PHE A 7 2.04 11.09 -24.64
CA PHE A 7 1.02 10.07 -24.44
C PHE A 7 1.09 8.95 -25.49
N GLY A 8 1.45 9.27 -26.74
CA GLY A 8 1.65 8.29 -27.80
C GLY A 8 2.81 7.34 -27.52
N LEU A 9 3.97 7.87 -27.12
CA LEU A 9 5.13 7.08 -26.72
C LEU A 9 4.84 6.26 -25.46
N PHE A 10 4.20 6.87 -24.46
CA PHE A 10 3.80 6.17 -23.24
C PHE A 10 2.89 4.99 -23.55
N ALA A 11 1.84 5.19 -24.34
CA ALA A 11 0.93 4.13 -24.76
C ALA A 11 1.63 3.03 -25.56
N LEU A 12 2.53 3.40 -26.49
CA LEU A 12 3.30 2.44 -27.27
C LEU A 12 4.18 1.56 -26.37
N LEU A 13 4.90 2.16 -25.41
CA LEU A 13 5.76 1.42 -24.48
C LEU A 13 4.94 0.46 -23.61
N LEU A 14 3.76 0.86 -23.16
CA LEU A 14 2.85 -0.01 -22.43
C LEU A 14 2.32 -1.17 -23.29
N LEU A 15 1.97 -0.92 -24.56
CA LEU A 15 1.49 -1.96 -25.48
C LEU A 15 2.55 -3.03 -25.78
N ILE A 16 3.83 -2.67 -25.76
CA ILE A 16 4.96 -3.59 -25.94
C ILE A 16 5.26 -4.37 -24.64
N GLY A 17 4.55 -4.07 -23.53
CA GLY A 17 4.71 -4.75 -22.25
C GLY A 17 5.87 -4.21 -21.41
N THR A 18 6.31 -2.98 -21.67
CA THR A 18 7.38 -2.34 -20.91
C THR A 18 6.90 -2.03 -19.48
N PRO A 19 7.73 -2.21 -18.43
CA PRO A 19 7.36 -1.82 -17.07
C PRO A 19 6.95 -0.34 -16.99
N ILE A 20 5.87 -0.06 -16.26
CA ILE A 20 5.24 1.28 -16.20
C ILE A 20 6.23 2.38 -15.82
N ALA A 21 7.14 2.12 -14.88
CA ALA A 21 8.18 3.08 -14.48
C ALA A 21 9.06 3.52 -15.66
N VAL A 22 9.48 2.55 -16.48
CA VAL A 22 10.31 2.80 -17.67
C VAL A 22 9.49 3.50 -18.74
N ALA A 23 8.21 3.12 -18.92
CA ALA A 23 7.32 3.77 -19.87
C ALA A 23 7.13 5.26 -19.54
N LEU A 24 6.87 5.60 -18.26
CA LEU A 24 6.77 6.98 -17.79
C LEU A 24 8.09 7.75 -18.01
N GLY A 25 9.21 7.15 -17.58
CA GLY A 25 10.52 7.78 -17.66
C GLY A 25 10.98 8.05 -19.08
N ALA A 26 10.99 7.02 -19.92
CA ALA A 26 11.48 7.10 -21.28
C ALA A 26 10.60 8.00 -22.16
N SER A 27 9.28 7.91 -22.05
CA SER A 27 8.37 8.79 -22.80
C SER A 27 8.57 10.26 -22.41
N THR A 28 8.70 10.55 -21.11
CA THR A 28 8.92 11.92 -20.64
C THR A 28 10.29 12.44 -21.02
N PHE A 29 11.35 11.65 -20.78
CA PHE A 29 12.72 12.02 -21.13
C PHE A 29 12.84 12.33 -22.62
N LEU A 30 12.33 11.46 -23.48
CA LEU A 30 12.39 11.65 -24.92
C LEU A 30 11.59 12.89 -25.35
N THR A 31 10.41 13.10 -24.77
CA THR A 31 9.60 14.28 -25.10
C THR A 31 10.25 15.58 -24.62
N LEU A 32 10.85 15.60 -23.43
CA LEU A 32 11.60 16.73 -22.90
C LEU A 32 12.78 17.08 -23.82
N VAL A 33 13.59 16.10 -24.21
CA VAL A 33 14.75 16.32 -25.09
C VAL A 33 14.35 16.81 -26.48
N LEU A 34 13.21 16.34 -27.02
CA LEU A 34 12.77 16.71 -28.36
C LEU A 34 12.03 18.05 -28.43
N TYR A 35 11.30 18.43 -27.38
CA TYR A 35 10.37 19.57 -27.42
C TYR A 35 10.71 20.70 -26.46
N THR A 36 11.69 20.54 -25.58
CA THR A 36 12.11 21.59 -24.64
C THR A 36 13.60 21.87 -24.78
N PRO A 37 14.07 23.09 -24.42
CA PRO A 37 15.50 23.42 -24.44
C PRO A 37 16.28 22.84 -23.26
N ILE A 38 15.64 22.03 -22.40
CA ILE A 38 16.24 21.45 -21.19
C ILE A 38 17.28 20.41 -21.60
N SER A 39 18.52 20.57 -21.12
CA SER A 39 19.58 19.64 -21.47
C SER A 39 19.36 18.25 -20.82
N PRO A 40 19.81 17.14 -21.43
CA PRO A 40 19.72 15.81 -20.81
C PRO A 40 20.35 15.73 -19.40
N VAL A 41 21.36 16.55 -19.14
CA VAL A 41 22.02 16.65 -17.83
C VAL A 41 21.08 17.30 -16.82
N GLU A 42 20.40 18.39 -17.17
CA GLU A 42 19.38 19.02 -16.31
C GLU A 42 18.21 18.07 -16.02
N ILE A 43 17.74 17.32 -17.01
CA ILE A 43 16.69 16.30 -16.81
C ILE A 43 17.15 15.27 -15.77
N SER A 44 18.41 14.84 -15.86
CA SER A 44 18.99 13.88 -14.90
C SER A 44 19.06 14.48 -13.50
N SER A 45 19.56 15.71 -13.35
CA SER A 45 19.61 16.42 -12.06
C SER A 45 18.22 16.60 -11.45
N MET A 46 17.22 16.93 -12.27
CA MET A 46 15.83 17.08 -11.83
C MET A 46 15.27 15.77 -11.24
N ILE A 47 15.58 14.62 -11.85
CA ILE A 47 15.17 13.33 -11.28
C ILE A 47 15.79 13.13 -9.89
N PHE A 48 17.08 13.44 -9.72
CA PHE A 48 17.75 13.34 -8.41
C PHE A 48 17.13 14.26 -7.36
N GLU A 49 16.95 15.55 -7.68
CA GLU A 49 16.33 16.52 -6.78
C GLU A 49 14.93 16.09 -6.32
N LYS A 50 14.13 15.51 -7.22
CA LYS A 50 12.78 15.02 -6.91
C LYS A 50 12.79 13.81 -5.97
N VAL A 51 13.80 12.95 -6.09
CA VAL A 51 13.97 11.73 -5.29
C VAL A 51 14.56 11.99 -3.90
N GLU A 52 15.32 13.08 -3.73
CA GLU A 52 15.95 13.47 -2.46
C GLU A 52 14.98 14.08 -1.42
N GLY A 53 13.69 14.16 -1.73
CA GLY A 53 12.69 14.71 -0.82
C GLY A 53 12.64 14.00 0.55
N TYR A 54 12.74 14.76 1.64
CA TYR A 54 12.75 14.25 3.02
C TYR A 54 11.57 13.30 3.33
N SER A 55 10.39 13.61 2.82
CA SER A 55 9.18 12.80 2.99
C SER A 55 9.26 11.42 2.34
N LEU A 56 10.07 11.24 1.30
CA LEU A 56 10.24 9.96 0.61
C LEU A 56 11.06 8.96 1.42
N MET A 57 11.90 9.41 2.36
CA MET A 57 12.63 8.51 3.27
C MET A 57 11.70 7.66 4.14
N ALA A 58 10.44 8.10 4.35
CA ALA A 58 9.44 7.30 5.04
C ALA A 58 9.17 5.96 4.33
N ILE A 59 9.27 5.93 2.99
CA ILE A 59 8.92 4.76 2.16
C ILE A 59 9.87 3.59 2.45
N PRO A 60 11.21 3.71 2.29
CA PRO A 60 12.12 2.63 2.64
C PRO A 60 12.00 2.17 4.10
N MET A 61 11.75 3.10 5.03
CA MET A 61 11.66 2.76 6.45
C MET A 61 10.39 1.96 6.79
N PHE A 62 9.23 2.32 6.22
CA PHE A 62 8.01 1.51 6.37
C PHE A 62 8.13 0.16 5.67
N ILE A 63 8.77 0.10 4.49
CA ILE A 63 9.06 -1.17 3.81
C ILE A 63 9.96 -2.06 4.65
N LEU A 64 10.99 -1.48 5.28
CA LEU A 64 11.90 -2.20 6.17
C LEU A 64 11.16 -2.72 7.40
N ALA A 65 10.33 -1.88 8.06
CA ALA A 65 9.50 -2.28 9.19
C ALA A 65 8.57 -3.45 8.81
N GLY A 66 7.89 -3.34 7.67
CA GLY A 66 7.04 -4.40 7.13
C GLY A 66 7.81 -5.69 6.83
N SER A 67 9.02 -5.59 6.29
CA SER A 67 9.88 -6.73 5.97
C SER A 67 10.42 -7.44 7.21
N LEU A 68 10.75 -6.69 8.27
CA LEU A 68 11.16 -7.23 9.56
C LEU A 68 10.01 -7.95 10.26
N LEU A 69 8.79 -7.44 10.15
CA LEU A 69 7.60 -8.05 10.75
C LEU A 69 7.02 -9.19 9.91
N SER A 70 7.26 -9.22 8.59
CA SER A 70 6.80 -10.31 7.73
C SER A 70 7.65 -11.58 7.82
N LYS A 71 8.97 -11.45 8.02
CA LYS A 71 9.87 -12.61 8.14
C LYS A 71 9.71 -13.37 9.45
N GLY A 72 9.26 -12.70 10.51
CA GLY A 72 9.07 -13.32 11.83
C GLY A 72 7.68 -13.93 12.03
N SER A 73 7.41 -14.34 13.27
CA SER A 73 6.13 -14.87 13.73
C SER A 73 5.04 -13.81 13.88
N SER A 74 5.36 -12.51 13.72
CA SER A 74 4.41 -11.41 13.85
C SER A 74 3.20 -11.55 12.91
N ALA A 75 3.43 -11.88 11.64
CA ALA A 75 2.34 -12.12 10.68
C ALA A 75 1.43 -13.27 11.13
N HIS A 76 2.03 -14.38 11.58
CA HIS A 76 1.29 -15.52 12.11
C HIS A 76 0.48 -15.17 13.38
N ARG A 77 1.05 -14.41 14.30
CA ARG A 77 0.37 -13.93 15.52
C ARG A 77 -0.82 -13.03 15.19
N ILE A 78 -0.67 -12.13 14.22
CA ILE A 78 -1.75 -11.28 13.73
C ILE A 78 -2.87 -12.12 13.10
N ILE A 79 -2.52 -13.14 12.31
CA ILE A 79 -3.50 -14.08 11.74
C ILE A 79 -4.27 -14.81 12.84
N GLU A 80 -3.57 -15.37 13.84
CA GLU A 80 -4.22 -16.11 14.93
C GLU A 80 -5.11 -15.20 15.80
N PHE A 81 -4.70 -13.94 15.99
CA PHE A 81 -5.55 -12.94 16.63
C PHE A 81 -6.80 -12.65 15.79
N ALA A 82 -6.66 -12.37 14.50
CA ALA A 82 -7.80 -12.13 13.60
C ALA A 82 -8.77 -13.34 13.57
N LYS A 83 -8.22 -14.55 13.51
CA LYS A 83 -8.97 -15.81 13.56
C LYS A 83 -9.73 -15.99 14.86
N SER A 84 -9.15 -15.60 16.00
CA SER A 84 -9.86 -15.64 17.29
C SER A 84 -11.09 -14.73 17.33
N MET A 85 -11.09 -13.65 16.54
CA MET A 85 -12.15 -12.64 16.51
C MET A 85 -13.28 -13.03 15.54
N VAL A 86 -12.94 -13.42 14.31
CA VAL A 86 -13.93 -13.62 13.23
C VAL A 86 -13.96 -15.04 12.65
N GLY A 87 -13.04 -15.91 13.06
CA GLY A 87 -12.92 -17.28 12.55
C GLY A 87 -14.12 -18.18 12.83
N HIS A 88 -14.96 -17.81 13.79
CA HIS A 88 -16.17 -18.55 14.14
C HIS A 88 -17.34 -18.31 13.17
N LEU A 89 -17.26 -17.27 12.33
CA LEU A 89 -18.30 -16.94 11.37
C LEU A 89 -18.26 -17.89 10.15
N PRO A 90 -19.38 -18.07 9.43
CA PRO A 90 -19.40 -18.57 8.07
C PRO A 90 -18.41 -17.78 7.19
N GLY A 91 -17.41 -18.44 6.61
CA GLY A 91 -16.32 -17.73 5.92
C GLY A 91 -15.19 -17.28 6.84
N GLY A 92 -15.13 -17.80 8.06
CA GLY A 92 -14.23 -17.33 9.11
C GLY A 92 -12.76 -17.28 8.70
N LEU A 93 -12.25 -18.27 7.95
CA LEU A 93 -10.87 -18.26 7.46
C LEU A 93 -10.60 -17.11 6.46
N PRO A 94 -11.34 -16.98 5.34
CA PRO A 94 -11.14 -15.84 4.44
C PRO A 94 -11.45 -14.48 5.08
N MET A 95 -12.43 -14.38 5.99
CA MET A 95 -12.66 -13.15 6.79
C MET A 95 -11.47 -12.84 7.70
N SER A 96 -10.83 -13.86 8.28
CA SER A 96 -9.62 -13.70 9.08
C SER A 96 -8.44 -13.23 8.24
N ALA A 97 -8.35 -13.65 6.97
CA ALA A 97 -7.33 -13.17 6.04
C ALA A 97 -7.52 -11.67 5.74
N ILE A 98 -8.76 -11.24 5.49
CA ILE A 98 -9.09 -9.81 5.31
C ILE A 98 -8.73 -9.03 6.57
N PHE A 99 -9.17 -9.50 7.74
CA PHE A 99 -8.94 -8.77 8.99
C PHE A 99 -7.46 -8.73 9.39
N ALA A 100 -6.72 -9.83 9.21
CA ALA A 100 -5.29 -9.85 9.39
C ALA A 100 -4.57 -8.92 8.40
N SER A 101 -5.05 -8.84 7.15
CA SER A 101 -4.50 -7.92 6.15
C SER A 101 -4.76 -6.46 6.52
N ILE A 102 -5.93 -6.12 7.07
CA ILE A 102 -6.24 -4.78 7.59
C ILE A 102 -5.24 -4.39 8.68
N ILE A 103 -5.01 -5.28 9.64
CA ILE A 103 -4.10 -5.04 10.75
C ILE A 103 -2.65 -4.94 10.25
N PHE A 104 -2.21 -5.87 9.39
CA PHE A 104 -0.84 -5.90 8.89
C PHE A 104 -0.55 -4.74 7.91
N ALA A 105 -1.56 -4.30 7.15
CA ALA A 105 -1.52 -3.08 6.36
C ALA A 105 -1.25 -1.85 7.24
N ALA A 106 -1.96 -1.73 8.37
CA ALA A 106 -1.74 -0.65 9.35
C ALA A 106 -0.36 -0.70 10.04
N VAL A 107 0.39 -1.77 9.85
CA VAL A 107 1.75 -1.94 10.39
C VAL A 107 2.80 -1.67 9.31
N SER A 108 2.60 -2.21 8.11
CA SER A 108 3.60 -2.22 7.03
C SER A 108 3.41 -1.11 5.98
N GLY A 109 2.19 -0.60 5.82
CA GLY A 109 1.80 0.35 4.79
C GLY A 109 2.05 -0.09 3.35
N SER A 110 2.20 -1.41 3.13
CA SER A 110 2.61 -2.00 1.86
C SER A 110 1.68 -3.14 1.45
N SER A 111 0.97 -2.94 0.35
CA SER A 111 0.09 -3.97 -0.22
C SER A 111 0.86 -5.22 -0.68
N PRO A 112 1.99 -5.11 -1.41
CA PRO A 112 2.80 -6.27 -1.77
C PRO A 112 3.33 -7.02 -0.55
N ALA A 113 3.80 -6.32 0.48
CA ALA A 113 4.28 -6.96 1.71
C ALA A 113 3.15 -7.70 2.44
N THR A 114 1.95 -7.12 2.47
CA THR A 114 0.77 -7.74 3.09
C THR A 114 0.35 -9.02 2.36
N VAL A 115 0.32 -9.02 1.02
CA VAL A 115 0.02 -10.23 0.23
C VAL A 115 1.08 -11.31 0.45
N VAL A 116 2.36 -10.94 0.49
CA VAL A 116 3.45 -11.89 0.73
C VAL A 116 3.37 -12.48 2.15
N ALA A 117 3.15 -11.65 3.18
CA ALA A 117 3.17 -12.08 4.57
C ALA A 117 1.90 -12.83 5.00
N ILE A 118 0.74 -12.20 4.80
CA ILE A 118 -0.55 -12.75 5.24
C ILE A 118 -1.11 -13.70 4.18
N GLY A 119 -0.99 -13.30 2.92
CA GLY A 119 -1.59 -14.02 1.81
C GLY A 119 -0.99 -15.39 1.57
N SER A 120 0.34 -15.55 1.66
CA SER A 120 1.00 -16.86 1.48
C SER A 120 0.51 -17.91 2.50
N ILE A 121 0.38 -17.50 3.77
CA ILE A 121 -0.10 -18.37 4.86
C ILE A 121 -1.59 -18.65 4.71
N MET A 122 -2.39 -17.60 4.48
CA MET A 122 -3.85 -17.73 4.45
C MET A 122 -4.36 -18.38 3.18
N PHE A 123 -3.70 -18.20 2.04
CA PHE A 123 -4.06 -18.89 0.80
C PHE A 123 -4.07 -20.40 1.01
N ALA A 124 -2.97 -20.95 1.53
CA ALA A 124 -2.86 -22.38 1.83
C ALA A 124 -3.91 -22.84 2.85
N ALA A 125 -4.12 -22.08 3.93
CA ALA A 125 -5.12 -22.41 4.95
C ALA A 125 -6.56 -22.40 4.42
N ILE A 126 -6.91 -21.46 3.54
CA ILE A 126 -8.23 -21.35 2.93
C ILE A 126 -8.45 -22.49 1.92
N GLU A 127 -7.44 -22.79 1.09
CA GLU A 127 -7.51 -23.90 0.12
C GLU A 127 -7.66 -25.26 0.83
N GLN A 128 -6.86 -25.51 1.88
CA GLN A 128 -6.94 -26.74 2.68
C GLN A 128 -8.28 -26.91 3.41
N ALA A 129 -8.95 -25.81 3.74
CA ALA A 129 -10.28 -25.83 4.36
C ALA A 129 -11.42 -26.11 3.35
N GLY A 130 -11.10 -26.38 2.08
CA GLY A 130 -12.05 -26.77 1.05
C GLY A 130 -12.71 -25.61 0.31
N TYR A 131 -12.22 -24.37 0.46
CA TYR A 131 -12.73 -23.25 -0.34
C TYR A 131 -12.23 -23.37 -1.79
N PRO A 132 -13.03 -22.96 -2.79
CA PRO A 132 -12.57 -22.95 -4.18
C PRO A 132 -11.30 -22.11 -4.34
N LYS A 133 -10.30 -22.63 -5.07
CA LYS A 133 -9.01 -21.94 -5.29
C LYS A 133 -9.18 -20.50 -5.79
N ARG A 134 -10.11 -20.27 -6.74
CA ARG A 134 -10.43 -18.92 -7.25
C ARG A 134 -10.91 -17.97 -6.15
N TYR A 135 -11.69 -18.48 -5.21
CA TYR A 135 -12.20 -17.73 -4.06
C TYR A 135 -11.06 -17.37 -3.08
N ALA A 136 -10.15 -18.33 -2.83
CA ALA A 136 -8.97 -18.10 -2.00
C ALA A 136 -8.04 -17.03 -2.60
N ILE A 137 -7.71 -17.16 -3.90
CA ILE A 137 -6.89 -16.19 -4.63
C ILE A 137 -7.55 -14.81 -4.60
N GLY A 138 -8.83 -14.73 -4.97
CA GLY A 138 -9.57 -13.47 -5.01
C GLY A 138 -9.60 -12.79 -3.64
N THR A 139 -9.85 -13.55 -2.56
CA THR A 139 -9.86 -13.00 -1.20
C THR A 139 -8.49 -12.47 -0.80
N VAL A 140 -7.42 -13.25 -0.99
CA VAL A 140 -6.07 -12.86 -0.56
C VAL A 140 -5.54 -11.67 -1.37
N ALA A 141 -5.73 -11.70 -2.70
CA ALA A 141 -5.26 -10.63 -3.58
C ALA A 141 -5.97 -9.30 -3.30
N THR A 142 -7.29 -9.34 -3.10
CA THR A 142 -8.05 -8.13 -2.77
C THR A 142 -7.79 -7.67 -1.33
N ALA A 143 -7.67 -8.59 -0.36
CA ALA A 143 -7.40 -8.22 1.04
C ALA A 143 -6.09 -7.45 1.19
N GLY A 144 -5.04 -7.87 0.48
CA GLY A 144 -3.76 -7.17 0.51
C GLY A 144 -3.79 -5.78 -0.09
N SER A 145 -4.71 -5.47 -1.02
CA SER A 145 -4.81 -4.13 -1.63
C SER A 145 -5.30 -3.07 -0.65
N LEU A 146 -5.92 -3.46 0.47
CA LEU A 146 -6.30 -2.56 1.56
C LEU A 146 -5.10 -1.79 2.15
N GLY A 147 -3.87 -2.28 1.96
CA GLY A 147 -2.63 -1.57 2.29
C GLY A 147 -2.46 -0.20 1.61
N ILE A 148 -3.18 0.07 0.53
CA ILE A 148 -3.19 1.37 -0.14
C ILE A 148 -3.93 2.42 0.69
N LEU A 149 -4.99 2.00 1.41
CA LEU A 149 -5.91 2.90 2.09
C LEU A 149 -5.66 3.00 3.59
N ILE A 150 -5.23 1.91 4.23
CA ILE A 150 -5.10 1.83 5.68
C ILE A 150 -3.78 2.47 6.11
N PRO A 151 -3.81 3.49 6.99
CA PRO A 151 -2.59 4.17 7.42
C PRO A 151 -1.72 3.34 8.37
N PRO A 152 -0.38 3.52 8.34
CA PRO A 152 0.38 4.32 7.37
C PRO A 152 0.33 3.69 5.98
N SER A 153 0.32 4.48 4.89
CA SER A 153 0.25 3.96 3.52
C SER A 153 1.35 4.57 2.64
N ILE A 154 2.15 3.71 2.00
CA ILE A 154 3.20 4.15 1.07
C ILE A 154 2.59 4.90 -0.12
N VAL A 155 1.45 4.45 -0.63
CA VAL A 155 0.79 5.10 -1.77
C VAL A 155 0.30 6.51 -1.39
N MET A 156 -0.20 6.69 -0.16
CA MET A 156 -0.55 8.01 0.35
C MET A 156 0.65 8.91 0.55
N ILE A 157 1.82 8.36 0.92
CA ILE A 157 3.08 9.13 0.97
C ILE A 157 3.45 9.61 -0.43
N VAL A 158 3.42 8.73 -1.43
CA VAL A 158 3.71 9.11 -2.83
C VAL A 158 2.75 10.19 -3.29
N TYR A 159 1.44 10.01 -3.10
CA TYR A 159 0.45 11.02 -3.45
C TYR A 159 0.65 12.34 -2.69
N GLY A 160 0.95 12.29 -1.40
CA GLY A 160 1.21 13.47 -0.58
C GLY A 160 2.43 14.26 -1.07
N VAL A 161 3.49 13.57 -1.47
CA VAL A 161 4.69 14.21 -2.03
C VAL A 161 4.42 14.78 -3.41
N THR A 162 3.72 14.06 -4.29
CA THR A 162 3.48 14.53 -5.67
C THR A 162 2.44 15.65 -5.75
N ALA A 163 1.41 15.62 -4.89
CA ALA A 163 0.35 16.61 -4.84
C ALA A 163 0.59 17.71 -3.78
N GLU A 164 1.79 17.73 -3.17
CA GLU A 164 2.18 18.68 -2.11
C GLU A 164 1.15 18.75 -0.97
N GLN A 165 0.57 17.60 -0.62
CA GLN A 165 -0.43 17.45 0.45
C GLN A 165 0.20 16.92 1.74
N SER A 166 -0.43 17.27 2.87
CA SER A 166 -0.01 16.75 4.18
C SER A 166 -0.27 15.25 4.28
N ILE A 167 0.80 14.46 4.37
CA ILE A 167 0.75 13.00 4.56
C ILE A 167 -0.06 12.61 5.80
N GLY A 168 0.10 13.33 6.92
CA GLY A 168 -0.66 13.07 8.13
C GLY A 168 -2.17 13.26 7.96
N LYS A 169 -2.59 14.28 7.18
CA LYS A 169 -4.03 14.47 6.84
C LYS A 169 -4.54 13.37 5.93
N LEU A 170 -3.73 12.92 4.96
CA LEU A 170 -4.08 11.82 4.07
C LEU A 170 -4.25 10.52 4.85
N PHE A 171 -3.37 10.25 5.82
CA PHE A 171 -3.52 9.12 6.72
C PHE A 171 -4.86 9.21 7.48
N MET A 172 -5.23 10.35 8.06
CA MET A 172 -6.56 10.48 8.71
C MET A 172 -7.71 10.22 7.73
N ALA A 173 -7.61 10.79 6.53
CA ALA A 173 -8.62 10.63 5.49
C ALA A 173 -8.78 9.16 5.05
N GLY A 174 -7.71 8.36 5.15
CA GLY A 174 -7.70 6.93 4.81
C GLY A 174 -8.44 6.00 5.78
N ILE A 175 -8.58 6.39 7.05
CA ILE A 175 -9.13 5.51 8.11
C ILE A 175 -10.57 5.09 7.79
N VAL A 176 -11.44 6.07 7.53
CA VAL A 176 -12.87 5.81 7.31
C VAL A 176 -13.09 4.97 6.03
N PRO A 177 -12.54 5.33 4.85
CA PRO A 177 -12.65 4.51 3.66
C PRO A 177 -12.03 3.12 3.82
N GLY A 178 -10.89 3.00 4.52
CA GLY A 178 -10.22 1.72 4.77
C GLY A 178 -11.08 0.77 5.60
N ILE A 179 -11.68 1.25 6.69
CA ILE A 179 -12.61 0.46 7.51
C ILE A 179 -13.87 0.11 6.73
N LEU A 180 -14.43 1.08 5.98
CA LEU A 180 -15.63 0.86 5.17
C LEU A 180 -15.41 -0.25 4.15
N ILE A 181 -14.37 -0.15 3.31
CA ILE A 181 -14.07 -1.15 2.29
C ILE A 181 -13.71 -2.50 2.92
N GLY A 182 -12.90 -2.50 3.99
CA GLY A 182 -12.60 -3.72 4.74
C GLY A 182 -13.85 -4.43 5.26
N SER A 183 -14.80 -3.68 5.83
CA SER A 183 -16.07 -4.23 6.31
C SER A 183 -16.96 -4.74 5.18
N MET A 184 -17.02 -4.03 4.04
CA MET A 184 -17.74 -4.46 2.84
C MET A 184 -17.16 -5.76 2.30
N MET A 185 -15.84 -5.89 2.25
CA MET A 185 -15.17 -7.13 1.83
C MET A 185 -15.52 -8.29 2.77
N MET A 186 -15.47 -8.07 4.09
CA MET A 186 -15.89 -9.08 5.07
C MET A 186 -17.35 -9.49 4.89
N ALA A 187 -18.25 -8.55 4.58
CA ALA A 187 -19.65 -8.84 4.32
C ALA A 187 -19.85 -9.68 3.04
N VAL A 188 -19.17 -9.32 1.95
CA VAL A 188 -19.19 -10.09 0.69
C VAL A 188 -18.63 -11.50 0.90
N THR A 189 -17.54 -11.64 1.66
CA THR A 189 -16.97 -12.94 2.02
C THR A 189 -17.94 -13.78 2.83
N TYR A 190 -18.61 -13.19 3.83
CA TYR A 190 -19.62 -13.88 4.63
C TYR A 190 -20.78 -14.42 3.76
N ILE A 191 -21.31 -13.59 2.85
CA ILE A 191 -22.38 -13.99 1.93
C ILE A 191 -21.91 -15.10 1.00
N GLY A 192 -20.71 -14.97 0.42
CA GLY A 192 -20.12 -15.97 -0.46
C GLY A 192 -19.91 -17.31 0.24
N ALA A 193 -19.34 -17.31 1.44
CA ALA A 193 -19.09 -18.53 2.20
C ALA A 193 -20.39 -19.23 2.66
N ARG A 194 -21.42 -18.46 3.03
CA ARG A 194 -22.77 -19.00 3.29
C ARG A 194 -23.34 -19.72 2.07
N ARG A 195 -23.21 -19.12 0.87
CA ARG A 195 -23.68 -19.73 -0.39
C ARG A 195 -22.89 -21.00 -0.76
N LEU A 196 -21.63 -21.08 -0.36
CA LEU A 196 -20.79 -22.28 -0.50
C LEU A 196 -21.08 -23.37 0.56
N GLY A 197 -22.01 -23.13 1.50
CA GLY A 197 -22.42 -24.13 2.49
C GLY A 197 -21.59 -24.16 3.77
N PHE A 198 -20.64 -23.23 3.97
CA PHE A 198 -19.86 -23.17 5.20
C PHE A 198 -20.73 -22.72 6.38
N LYS A 199 -20.65 -23.47 7.48
CA LYS A 199 -21.43 -23.23 8.70
C LYS A 199 -20.63 -22.43 9.73
N ARG A 200 -21.37 -21.75 10.61
CA ARG A 200 -20.82 -21.07 11.78
C ARG A 200 -20.29 -22.11 12.76
N THR A 201 -19.15 -21.83 13.40
CA THR A 201 -18.60 -22.63 14.50
C THR A 201 -18.74 -21.86 15.82
N ASP A 202 -18.44 -22.54 16.93
CA ASP A 202 -18.52 -21.91 18.24
C ASP A 202 -17.48 -20.80 18.41
N PRO A 203 -17.87 -19.61 18.91
CA PRO A 203 -16.93 -18.54 19.17
C PRO A 203 -15.91 -18.94 20.23
N GLN A 204 -14.64 -18.62 19.97
CA GLN A 204 -13.59 -18.77 20.97
C GLN A 204 -13.91 -17.93 22.22
N PRO A 205 -13.68 -18.46 23.45
CA PRO A 205 -13.88 -17.73 24.69
C PRO A 205 -13.10 -16.42 24.72
N TRP A 206 -13.63 -15.42 25.45
CA TRP A 206 -12.98 -14.11 25.55
C TRP A 206 -11.54 -14.18 26.11
N SER A 207 -11.29 -15.11 27.02
CA SER A 207 -9.95 -15.39 27.56
C SER A 207 -8.95 -15.78 26.47
N VAL A 208 -9.37 -16.57 25.48
CA VAL A 208 -8.53 -16.98 24.35
C VAL A 208 -8.27 -15.81 23.42
N ARG A 209 -9.28 -14.98 23.13
CA ARG A 209 -9.12 -13.78 22.30
C ARG A 209 -8.14 -12.80 22.91
N LEU A 210 -8.26 -12.54 24.21
CA LEU A 210 -7.34 -11.67 24.94
C LEU A 210 -5.92 -12.25 24.97
N ARG A 211 -5.77 -13.57 25.12
CA ARG A 211 -4.47 -14.24 25.02
C ARG A 211 -3.84 -14.06 23.63
N LYS A 212 -4.61 -14.26 22.55
CA LYS A 212 -4.11 -14.04 21.17
C LYS A 212 -3.79 -12.59 20.87
N MET A 213 -4.56 -11.65 21.40
CA MET A 213 -4.24 -10.22 21.34
C MET A 213 -2.91 -9.92 22.05
N ARG A 214 -2.69 -10.47 23.25
CA ARG A 214 -1.42 -10.33 23.99
C ARG A 214 -0.24 -10.94 23.24
N GLU A 215 -0.43 -12.10 22.62
CA GLU A 215 0.58 -12.75 21.77
C GLU A 215 0.99 -11.89 20.57
N ALA A 216 0.08 -11.08 20.02
CA ALA A 216 0.32 -10.15 18.91
C ALA A 216 0.65 -8.72 19.36
N ALA A 217 0.57 -8.40 20.66
CA ALA A 217 0.55 -7.04 21.17
C ALA A 217 1.76 -6.20 20.75
N TRP A 218 2.96 -6.79 20.71
CA TRP A 218 4.17 -6.07 20.31
C TRP A 218 4.17 -5.69 18.83
N ALA A 219 3.59 -6.53 17.97
CA ALA A 219 3.42 -6.21 16.56
C ALA A 219 2.34 -5.11 16.37
N LEU A 220 1.22 -5.23 17.09
CA LEU A 220 0.14 -4.23 17.10
C LEU A 220 0.59 -2.88 17.66
N MET A 221 1.55 -2.87 18.59
CA MET A 221 2.11 -1.65 19.16
C MET A 221 2.72 -0.73 18.09
N THR A 222 3.22 -1.29 16.98
CA THR A 222 3.72 -0.51 15.84
C THR A 222 2.67 0.47 15.33
N ILE A 223 1.40 0.04 15.25
CA ILE A 223 0.29 0.89 14.81
C ILE A 223 0.13 2.06 15.78
N LEU A 224 0.13 1.79 17.09
CA LEU A 224 -0.03 2.81 18.12
C LEU A 224 1.14 3.80 18.16
N ILE A 225 2.36 3.31 17.97
CA ILE A 225 3.57 4.16 17.92
C ILE A 225 3.50 5.11 16.73
N VAL A 226 3.13 4.61 15.54
CA VAL A 226 3.07 5.43 14.32
C VAL A 226 1.91 6.41 14.37
N ILE A 227 0.69 5.92 14.57
CA ILE A 227 -0.53 6.72 14.59
C ILE A 227 -0.53 7.67 15.79
N GLY A 228 -0.23 7.16 16.99
CA GLY A 228 -0.16 7.96 18.20
C GLY A 228 0.98 8.97 18.17
N GLY A 229 2.13 8.64 17.59
CA GLY A 229 3.24 9.56 17.44
C GLY A 229 2.96 10.70 16.46
N ILE A 230 2.36 10.40 15.31
CA ILE A 230 1.99 11.41 14.30
C ILE A 230 0.90 12.34 14.84
N TYR A 231 -0.19 11.78 15.37
CA TYR A 231 -1.33 12.60 15.82
C TYR A 231 -1.12 13.22 17.20
N GLY A 232 -0.23 12.66 18.02
CA GLY A 232 0.25 13.30 19.24
C GLY A 232 1.21 14.47 18.98
N GLY A 233 1.59 14.72 17.72
CA GLY A 233 2.53 15.79 17.35
C GLY A 233 3.97 15.51 17.78
N ILE A 234 4.29 14.27 18.16
CA ILE A 234 5.63 13.86 18.61
C ILE A 234 6.52 13.59 17.40
N PHE A 235 5.97 12.98 16.35
CA PHE A 235 6.70 12.59 15.15
C PHE A 235 6.07 13.17 13.89
N THR A 236 6.91 13.55 12.93
CA THR A 236 6.53 13.64 11.52
C THR A 236 6.29 12.24 10.94
N PRO A 237 5.59 12.10 9.80
CA PRO A 237 5.41 10.80 9.14
C PRO A 237 6.73 10.08 8.82
N THR A 238 7.78 10.82 8.47
CA THR A 238 9.12 10.28 8.22
C THR A 238 9.78 9.76 9.50
N GLU A 239 9.73 10.52 10.59
CA GLU A 239 10.25 10.08 11.89
C GLU A 239 9.48 8.87 12.42
N ALA A 240 8.15 8.87 12.27
CA ALA A 240 7.31 7.74 12.65
C ALA A 240 7.69 6.46 11.88
N ALA A 241 8.04 6.57 10.59
CA ALA A 241 8.54 5.46 9.80
C ALA A 241 9.88 4.91 10.33
N ALA A 242 10.82 5.80 10.68
CA ALA A 242 12.11 5.41 11.25
C ALA A 242 11.93 4.71 12.61
N VAL A 243 11.09 5.27 13.49
CA VAL A 243 10.75 4.66 14.78
C VAL A 243 10.06 3.31 14.59
N ALA A 244 9.16 3.18 13.61
CA ALA A 244 8.53 1.90 13.27
C ALA A 244 9.55 0.84 12.82
N ALA A 245 10.54 1.22 12.01
CA ALA A 245 11.60 0.31 11.57
C ALA A 245 12.48 -0.16 12.75
N VAL A 246 12.87 0.76 13.63
CA VAL A 246 13.63 0.43 14.85
C VAL A 246 12.81 -0.45 15.79
N TRP A 247 11.53 -0.15 15.97
CA TRP A 247 10.62 -0.95 16.77
C TRP A 247 10.42 -2.35 16.20
N ALA A 248 10.17 -2.47 14.90
CA ALA A 248 10.06 -3.74 14.19
C ALA A 248 11.33 -4.58 14.34
N PHE A 249 12.50 -3.95 14.23
CA PHE A 249 13.78 -4.61 14.46
C PHE A 249 13.88 -5.13 15.89
N PHE A 250 13.55 -4.30 16.88
CA PHE A 250 13.61 -4.69 18.29
C PHE A 250 12.66 -5.84 18.62
N VAL A 251 11.42 -5.78 18.14
CA VAL A 251 10.40 -6.81 18.33
C VAL A 251 10.82 -8.13 17.70
N SER A 252 11.26 -8.11 16.44
CA SER A 252 11.63 -9.33 15.72
C SER A 252 12.89 -9.99 16.29
N MET A 253 13.89 -9.20 16.73
CA MET A 253 15.17 -9.73 17.23
C MET A 253 15.15 -10.12 18.71
N PHE A 254 14.57 -9.29 19.58
CA PHE A 254 14.76 -9.45 21.03
C PHE A 254 13.52 -9.99 21.75
N ILE A 255 12.33 -9.59 21.31
CA ILE A 255 11.07 -9.98 21.95
C ILE A 255 10.61 -11.33 21.41
N TYR A 256 10.34 -11.43 20.11
CA TYR A 256 9.91 -12.69 19.50
C TYR A 256 11.09 -13.61 19.18
N ARG A 257 12.27 -13.04 18.91
CA ARG A 257 13.50 -13.78 18.60
C ARG A 257 13.33 -14.68 17.38
N ASP A 258 12.58 -14.19 16.40
CA ASP A 258 12.26 -14.93 15.18
C ASP A 258 13.32 -14.77 14.09
N ILE A 259 14.18 -13.75 14.20
CA ILE A 259 15.21 -13.41 13.21
C ILE A 259 16.58 -13.49 13.88
N GLY A 260 17.49 -14.26 13.27
CA GLY A 260 18.89 -14.30 13.68
C GLY A 260 19.72 -13.14 13.10
N TRP A 261 20.85 -12.81 13.74
CA TRP A 261 21.78 -11.79 13.23
C TRP A 261 22.26 -12.05 11.80
N ALA A 262 22.40 -13.33 11.41
CA ALA A 262 22.80 -13.74 10.07
C ALA A 262 21.73 -13.46 9.00
N GLU A 263 20.46 -13.31 9.38
CA GLU A 263 19.34 -13.08 8.46
C GLU A 263 19.08 -11.58 8.21
N ILE A 264 19.61 -10.71 9.07
CA ILE A 264 19.46 -9.25 8.96
C ILE A 264 19.87 -8.73 7.58
N PRO A 265 21.07 -9.06 7.03
CA PRO A 265 21.47 -8.56 5.72
C PRO A 265 20.47 -8.95 4.62
N ARG A 266 19.88 -10.14 4.72
CA ARG A 266 18.86 -10.60 3.78
C ARG A 266 17.58 -9.78 3.92
N VAL A 267 17.14 -9.45 5.15
CA VAL A 267 15.95 -8.60 5.37
C VAL A 267 16.17 -7.20 4.79
N PHE A 268 17.32 -6.60 5.07
CA PHE A 268 17.68 -5.30 4.52
C PHE A 268 17.76 -5.32 2.99
N LEU A 269 18.33 -6.38 2.41
CA LEU A 269 18.39 -6.54 0.95
C LEU A 269 16.99 -6.67 0.34
N ASP A 270 16.10 -7.46 0.95
CA ASP A 270 14.72 -7.62 0.46
C ASP A 270 13.96 -6.28 0.54
N ALA A 271 14.09 -5.56 1.66
CA ALA A 271 13.51 -4.23 1.82
C ALA A 271 14.10 -3.22 0.82
N ALA A 272 15.42 -3.25 0.58
CA ALA A 272 16.10 -2.38 -0.37
C ALA A 272 15.65 -2.64 -1.81
N LYS A 273 15.43 -3.91 -2.21
CA LYS A 273 14.89 -4.25 -3.54
C LYS A 273 13.50 -3.67 -3.75
N THR A 274 12.60 -3.84 -2.78
CA THR A 274 11.24 -3.27 -2.85
C THR A 274 11.27 -1.75 -2.85
N SER A 275 12.15 -1.15 -2.03
CA SER A 275 12.35 0.30 -1.98
C SER A 275 12.88 0.84 -3.31
N ALA A 276 13.91 0.23 -3.89
CA ALA A 276 14.47 0.63 -5.18
C ALA A 276 13.44 0.59 -6.30
N MET A 277 12.60 -0.46 -6.34
CA MET A 277 11.49 -0.56 -7.29
C MET A 277 10.50 0.60 -7.14
N ILE A 278 10.08 0.91 -5.92
CA ILE A 278 9.13 2.01 -5.66
C ILE A 278 9.76 3.37 -5.95
N MET A 279 10.99 3.62 -5.49
CA MET A 279 11.70 4.88 -5.73
C MET A 279 11.94 5.10 -7.24
N PHE A 280 12.20 4.04 -8.00
CA PHE A 280 12.31 4.13 -9.46
C PHE A 280 10.99 4.49 -10.14
N ILE A 281 9.85 3.97 -9.66
CA ILE A 281 8.52 4.41 -10.13
C ILE A 281 8.31 5.90 -9.83
N ILE A 282 8.60 6.32 -8.60
CA ILE A 282 8.41 7.70 -8.14
C ILE A 282 9.27 8.68 -8.95
N ALA A 283 10.56 8.38 -9.12
CA ALA A 283 11.51 9.18 -9.88
C ALA A 283 10.96 9.55 -11.27
N ASN A 284 10.53 8.52 -12.02
CA ASN A 284 10.00 8.68 -13.37
C ASN A 284 8.60 9.30 -13.39
N ALA A 285 7.75 9.00 -12.40
CA ALA A 285 6.42 9.59 -12.28
C ALA A 285 6.47 11.08 -11.93
N MET A 286 7.41 11.51 -11.09
CA MET A 286 7.62 12.92 -10.76
C MET A 286 8.13 13.71 -11.95
N LEU A 287 9.01 13.11 -12.76
CA LEU A 287 9.43 13.71 -14.03
C LEU A 287 8.25 13.87 -14.99
N PHE A 288 7.44 12.83 -15.15
CA PHE A 288 6.21 12.87 -15.97
C PHE A 288 5.24 13.96 -15.48
N ALA A 289 4.99 14.01 -14.17
CA ALA A 289 4.12 15.03 -13.57
C ALA A 289 4.67 16.44 -13.81
N HIS A 290 5.98 16.64 -13.65
CA HIS A 290 6.62 17.93 -13.92
C HIS A 290 6.43 18.36 -15.38
N PHE A 291 6.62 17.46 -16.34
CA PHE A 291 6.39 17.74 -17.75
C PHE A 291 4.93 18.17 -18.02
N LEU A 292 3.95 17.48 -17.44
CA LEU A 292 2.54 17.88 -17.55
C LEU A 292 2.27 19.28 -16.99
N THR A 293 2.97 19.65 -15.91
CA THR A 293 2.90 21.00 -15.34
C THR A 293 3.51 22.04 -16.29
N LEU A 294 4.66 21.76 -16.90
CA LEU A 294 5.29 22.66 -17.88
C LEU A 294 4.38 22.90 -19.09
N GLU A 295 3.72 21.85 -19.58
CA GLU A 295 2.78 21.93 -20.71
C GLU A 295 1.39 22.45 -20.30
N ASN A 296 1.19 22.86 -19.05
CA ASN A 296 -0.08 23.36 -18.51
C ASN A 296 -1.28 22.40 -18.70
N VAL A 297 -1.03 21.10 -18.83
CA VAL A 297 -2.08 20.09 -19.06
C VAL A 297 -3.15 20.09 -17.95
N PRO A 298 -2.80 20.16 -16.64
CA PRO A 298 -3.81 20.25 -15.58
C PRO A 298 -4.75 21.45 -15.72
N ARG A 299 -4.20 22.60 -16.12
CA ARG A 299 -4.96 23.83 -16.32
C ARG A 299 -5.91 23.71 -17.51
N MET A 300 -5.43 23.20 -18.65
CA MET A 300 -6.26 22.95 -19.83
C MET A 300 -7.44 22.03 -19.52
N LEU A 301 -7.21 20.96 -18.75
CA LEU A 301 -8.27 20.04 -18.31
C LEU A 301 -9.28 20.73 -17.39
N THR A 302 -8.81 21.58 -16.48
CA THR A 302 -9.68 22.32 -15.56
C THR A 302 -10.55 23.33 -16.31
N GLU A 303 -9.99 24.09 -17.26
CA GLU A 303 -10.73 25.04 -18.09
C GLU A 303 -11.77 24.32 -18.96
N TRP A 304 -11.42 23.16 -19.52
CA TRP A 304 -12.37 22.32 -20.26
C TRP A 304 -13.53 21.84 -19.37
N LEU A 305 -13.26 21.33 -18.18
CA LEU A 305 -14.29 20.90 -17.22
C LEU A 305 -15.22 22.04 -16.80
N ILE A 306 -14.67 23.24 -16.59
CA ILE A 306 -15.45 24.45 -16.29
C ILE A 306 -16.33 24.83 -17.49
N SER A 307 -15.82 24.75 -18.72
CA SER A 307 -16.57 25.11 -19.92
C SER A 307 -17.83 24.25 -20.12
N ILE A 308 -17.76 22.97 -19.75
CA ILE A 308 -18.91 22.04 -19.82
C ILE A 308 -19.75 22.03 -18.52
N HIS A 309 -19.49 22.98 -17.61
CA HIS A 309 -20.20 23.17 -16.34
C HIS A 309 -20.25 21.90 -15.47
N VAL A 310 -19.15 21.14 -15.40
CA VAL A 310 -19.07 19.96 -14.54
C VAL A 310 -19.17 20.37 -13.07
N GLY A 311 -20.31 20.09 -12.44
CA GLY A 311 -20.46 20.23 -10.99
C GLY A 311 -19.60 19.21 -10.22
N PRO A 312 -19.32 19.43 -8.93
CA PRO A 312 -18.45 18.55 -8.14
C PRO A 312 -18.83 17.06 -8.17
N LEU A 313 -20.13 16.77 -8.15
CA LEU A 313 -20.66 15.40 -8.16
C LEU A 313 -20.50 14.74 -9.54
N MET A 314 -20.67 15.51 -10.60
CA MET A 314 -20.44 15.06 -11.98
C MET A 314 -18.96 14.81 -12.26
N PHE A 315 -18.08 15.64 -11.69
CA PHE A 315 -16.63 15.43 -11.76
C PHE A 315 -16.23 14.13 -11.08
N LEU A 316 -16.73 13.88 -9.86
CA LEU A 316 -16.48 12.63 -9.16
C LEU A 316 -17.00 11.41 -9.94
N LEU A 317 -18.19 11.49 -10.55
CA LEU A 317 -18.72 10.43 -11.41
C LEU A 317 -17.83 10.20 -12.64
N PHE A 318 -17.41 11.26 -13.31
CA PHE A 318 -16.52 11.17 -14.48
C PHE A 318 -15.20 10.49 -14.12
N VAL A 319 -14.56 10.90 -13.02
CA VAL A 319 -13.33 10.29 -12.52
C VAL A 319 -13.54 8.81 -12.17
N ASN A 320 -14.64 8.46 -11.49
CA ASN A 320 -14.92 7.06 -11.16
C ASN A 320 -15.13 6.19 -12.40
N ILE A 321 -15.85 6.69 -13.42
CA ILE A 321 -16.06 5.99 -14.69
C ILE A 321 -14.71 5.78 -15.37
N LEU A 322 -13.89 6.83 -15.47
CA LEU A 322 -12.57 6.75 -16.09
C LEU A 322 -11.68 5.73 -15.37
N LEU A 323 -11.62 5.76 -14.03
CA LEU A 323 -10.85 4.81 -13.23
C LEU A 323 -11.41 3.38 -13.25
N PHE A 324 -12.68 3.18 -13.59
CA PHE A 324 -13.27 1.85 -13.70
C PHE A 324 -12.93 1.17 -15.03
N PHE A 325 -12.74 1.95 -16.09
CA PHE A 325 -12.40 1.45 -17.43
C PHE A 325 -10.89 1.47 -17.74
N ALA A 326 -10.11 2.28 -17.01
CA ALA A 326 -8.65 2.36 -17.12
C ALA A 326 -7.95 1.22 -16.36
#